data_AF-A0ABD0SG17-F1
#
_entry.id   AF-A0ABD0SG17-F1
#
_cell.length_a   1.000
_cell.length_b   1.000
_cell.length_c   1.000
_cell.angle_alpha   90.00
_cell.angle_beta   90.00
_cell.angle_gamma   90.00
#
_symmetry.space_group_name_H-M   'P 1'
#
loop_
_entity.id
_entity.type
_entity.pdbx_description
1 polymer ?
#
loop_
_entity_poly.entity_id
_entity_poly.type
_entity_poly.pdbx_seq_one_letter_code
_entity_poly.pdbx_strand_id
1 'polypeptide(L)'
;MPKHTKKTVLDSQARELVVRLRDYFEREQQNNGPLLPLNQIVERVADALDIGRNTVSRITREKYGQGGTSENKLSTPNKKRTKVKPITNLDDFSFAKDAIRNHIYGYYRRLQLPT
;
A
#
# COMPACT_ATOMS: atom_id res chain seq x y z
N MET A 1 -0.96 26.90 -25.25
CA MET A 1 -1.25 25.48 -24.97
C MET A 1 -0.42 25.06 -23.75
N PRO A 2 -1.03 24.72 -22.61
CA PRO A 2 -0.27 24.23 -21.47
C PRO A 2 0.45 22.95 -21.88
N LYS A 3 1.77 22.89 -21.65
CA LYS A 3 2.61 21.75 -22.03
C LYS A 3 2.20 20.56 -21.16
N HIS A 4 1.66 19.50 -21.76
CA HIS A 4 1.44 18.25 -21.06
C HIS A 4 2.80 17.71 -20.57
N THR A 5 3.05 17.84 -19.28
CA THR A 5 4.21 17.25 -18.61
C THR A 5 4.11 15.73 -18.73
N LYS A 6 5.23 15.06 -19.02
CA LYS A 6 5.27 13.60 -19.10
C LYS A 6 4.74 13.04 -17.78
N LYS A 7 3.83 12.06 -17.84
CA LYS A 7 3.30 11.37 -16.66
C LYS A 7 4.43 10.60 -15.97
N THR A 8 5.10 11.23 -15.01
CA THR A 8 6.12 10.60 -14.18
C THR A 8 5.48 9.87 -13.02
N VAL A 9 5.97 8.68 -12.70
CA VAL A 9 5.54 7.95 -11.50
C VAL A 9 6.12 8.65 -10.27
N LEU A 10 5.27 8.99 -9.31
CA LEU A 10 5.71 9.56 -8.03
C LEU A 10 6.54 8.54 -7.25
N ASP A 11 7.69 8.99 -6.74
CA ASP A 11 8.54 8.18 -5.86
C ASP A 11 7.88 7.91 -4.49
N SER A 12 8.38 6.91 -3.75
CA SER A 12 7.85 6.54 -2.43
C SER A 12 7.73 7.72 -1.47
N GLN A 13 8.77 8.56 -1.36
CA GLN A 13 8.75 9.69 -0.44
C GLN A 13 7.71 10.74 -0.83
N ALA A 14 7.57 11.02 -2.13
CA ALA A 14 6.56 11.93 -2.64
C ALA A 14 5.13 11.42 -2.36
N ARG A 15 4.89 10.12 -2.50
CA ARG A 15 3.59 9.51 -2.17
C ARG A 15 3.26 9.60 -0.68
N GLU A 16 4.25 9.45 0.19
CA GLU A 16 4.06 9.68 1.63
C GLU A 16 3.75 11.13 1.95
N LEU A 17 4.41 12.08 1.27
CA LEU A 17 4.14 13.51 1.44
C LEU A 17 2.67 13.84 1.11
N VAL A 18 2.13 13.26 0.03
CA VAL A 18 0.71 13.41 -0.35
C VAL A 18 -0.21 12.98 0.80
N VAL A 19 0.08 11.84 1.45
CA VAL A 19 -0.71 11.36 2.59
C VAL A 19 -0.60 12.31 3.78
N ARG A 20 0.62 12.69 4.17
CA ARG A 20 0.83 13.61 5.31
C ARG A 20 0.13 14.96 5.10
N LEU A 21 0.14 15.47 3.87
CA LEU A 21 -0.54 16.72 3.53
C LEU A 21 -2.06 16.58 3.61
N ARG A 22 -2.61 15.45 3.14
CA ARG A 22 -4.03 15.13 3.31
C ARG A 22 -4.41 15.12 4.79
N ASP A 23 -3.64 14.43 5.63
CA ASP A 23 -3.94 14.27 7.05
C ASP A 23 -3.80 15.61 7.81
N TYR A 24 -2.91 16.48 7.34
CA TYR A 24 -2.83 17.85 7.82
C TYR A 24 -4.13 18.62 7.54
N PHE A 25 -4.62 18.60 6.30
CA PHE A 25 -5.88 19.26 5.94
C PHE A 25 -7.11 18.63 6.60
N GLU A 26 -7.10 17.33 6.86
CA GLU A 26 -8.17 16.65 7.62
C GLU A 26 -8.22 17.11 9.08
N ARG A 27 -7.06 17.31 9.71
CA ARG A 27 -6.98 17.90 11.07
C ARG A 27 -7.40 19.36 11.08
N GLU A 28 -7.02 20.15 10.07
CA GLU A 28 -7.52 21.52 9.94
C GLU A 28 -9.05 21.57 9.79
N GLN A 29 -9.64 20.59 9.10
CA GLN A 29 -11.09 20.46 8.98
C GLN A 29 -11.77 20.23 10.33
N GLN A 30 -11.24 19.28 11.10
CA GLN A 30 -11.77 18.94 12.42
C GLN A 30 -11.68 20.11 13.40
N ASN A 31 -10.65 20.97 13.25
CA ASN A 31 -10.41 22.12 14.12
C ASN A 31 -11.12 23.41 13.68
N ASN A 32 -12.06 23.35 12.73
CA ASN A 32 -12.75 24.53 12.16
C ASN A 32 -11.77 25.60 11.66
N GLY A 33 -10.73 25.18 10.92
CA GLY A 33 -9.69 26.09 10.43
C GLY A 33 -10.19 27.25 9.56
N PRO A 34 -9.42 28.37 9.47
CA PRO A 34 -9.90 29.66 8.96
C PRO A 34 -10.05 29.79 7.44
N LEU A 35 -9.70 28.78 6.64
CA LEU A 35 -9.55 28.91 5.18
C LEU A 35 -10.36 27.88 4.38
N LEU A 36 -11.29 28.39 3.54
CA LEU A 36 -12.20 27.71 2.58
C LEU A 36 -12.99 26.51 3.15
N PRO A 37 -14.18 26.19 2.62
CA PRO A 37 -14.90 24.99 3.02
C PRO A 37 -14.02 23.75 2.80
N LEU A 38 -13.58 23.14 3.91
CA LEU A 38 -12.68 21.99 3.98
C LEU A 38 -13.27 20.69 3.38
N ASN A 39 -14.47 20.77 2.83
CA ASN A 39 -15.23 19.66 2.27
C ASN A 39 -14.58 19.02 1.02
N GLN A 40 -13.52 19.61 0.46
CA GLN A 40 -12.79 19.10 -0.70
C GLN A 40 -11.28 18.92 -0.45
N ILE A 41 -10.91 18.19 0.62
CA ILE A 41 -9.51 17.89 0.97
C ILE A 41 -8.68 17.40 -0.24
N VAL A 42 -9.25 16.50 -1.05
CA VAL A 42 -8.54 15.90 -2.19
C VAL A 42 -8.18 16.93 -3.26
N GLU A 43 -9.07 17.89 -3.53
CA GLU A 43 -8.81 18.96 -4.52
C GLU A 43 -7.72 19.90 -4.01
N ARG A 44 -7.73 20.23 -2.72
CA ARG A 44 -6.66 21.05 -2.12
C ARG A 44 -5.30 20.38 -2.18
N VAL A 45 -5.21 19.08 -1.92
CA VAL A 45 -3.96 18.33 -2.06
C VAL A 45 -3.50 18.32 -3.51
N ALA A 46 -4.43 18.18 -4.46
CA ALA A 46 -4.15 18.22 -5.89
C ALA A 46 -3.60 19.60 -6.32
N ASP A 47 -4.24 20.68 -5.91
CA ASP A 47 -3.83 22.05 -6.21
C ASP A 47 -2.52 22.43 -5.51
N ALA A 48 -2.34 22.05 -4.24
CA ALA A 48 -1.14 22.38 -3.46
C ALA A 48 0.14 21.70 -3.98
N LEU A 49 0.00 20.52 -4.59
CA LEU A 49 1.13 19.74 -5.12
C LEU A 49 1.18 19.75 -6.66
N ASP A 50 0.26 20.43 -7.33
CA ASP A 50 0.08 20.44 -8.79
C ASP A 50 0.04 19.01 -9.38
N ILE A 51 -0.77 18.14 -8.79
CA ILE A 51 -0.96 16.74 -9.21
C ILE A 51 -2.42 16.44 -9.49
N GLY A 52 -2.69 15.52 -10.42
CA GLY A 52 -4.08 15.17 -10.74
C GLY A 52 -4.85 14.57 -9.57
N ARG A 53 -6.10 15.01 -9.36
CA ARG A 53 -7.06 14.50 -8.36
C ARG A 53 -7.12 12.97 -8.29
N ASN A 54 -7.12 12.31 -9.45
CA ASN A 54 -7.15 10.84 -9.54
C ASN A 54 -5.91 10.18 -8.93
N THR A 55 -4.74 10.83 -9.02
CA THR A 55 -3.51 10.35 -8.40
C THR A 55 -3.61 10.43 -6.88
N VAL A 56 -4.08 11.56 -6.34
CA VAL A 56 -4.33 11.73 -4.91
C VAL A 56 -5.30 10.67 -4.41
N SER A 57 -6.47 10.55 -5.05
CA SER A 57 -7.50 9.58 -4.68
C SER A 57 -6.98 8.13 -4.72
N ARG A 58 -6.17 7.76 -5.71
CA ARG A 58 -5.54 6.43 -5.77
C ARG A 58 -4.59 6.18 -4.61
N ILE A 59 -3.72 7.15 -4.29
CA ILE A 59 -2.77 7.05 -3.17
C ILE A 59 -3.52 6.96 -1.84
N THR A 60 -4.54 7.80 -1.65
CA THR A 60 -5.39 7.78 -0.44
C THR A 60 -6.09 6.45 -0.27
N ARG A 61 -6.72 5.92 -1.34
CA ARG A 61 -7.41 4.62 -1.30
C ARG A 61 -6.44 3.47 -1.05
N GLU A 62 -5.22 3.55 -1.57
CA GLU A 62 -4.18 2.57 -1.28
C GLU A 62 -3.76 2.62 0.19
N LYS A 63 -3.57 3.82 0.75
CA LYS A 63 -3.19 4.00 2.15
C LYS A 63 -4.27 3.54 3.11
N TYR A 64 -5.49 4.05 2.95
CA TYR A 64 -6.59 3.91 3.91
C TYR A 64 -7.57 2.76 3.61
N GLY A 65 -7.48 2.17 2.42
CA GLY A 65 -8.41 1.16 1.94
C GLY A 65 -9.77 1.75 1.53
N GLN A 66 -10.70 0.90 1.10
CA GLN A 66 -12.07 1.34 0.78
C GLN A 66 -12.85 1.82 2.01
N GLY A 67 -12.54 1.27 3.19
CA GLY A 67 -13.22 1.61 4.45
C GLY A 67 -12.62 2.79 5.22
N GLY A 68 -11.52 3.39 4.75
CA GLY A 68 -10.90 4.55 5.39
C GLY A 68 -10.12 4.27 6.69
N THR A 69 -10.15 3.03 7.20
CA THR A 69 -9.62 2.66 8.53
C THR A 69 -8.36 1.79 8.47
N SER A 70 -7.95 1.32 7.29
CA SER A 70 -6.76 0.46 7.20
C SER A 70 -5.48 1.30 7.11
N GLU A 71 -4.40 0.88 7.76
CA GLU A 71 -3.09 1.53 7.58
C GLU A 71 -2.19 0.67 6.70
N ASN A 72 -2.35 0.79 5.38
CA ASN A 72 -1.54 0.03 4.45
C ASN A 72 -0.20 0.72 4.18
N LYS A 73 0.78 -0.09 3.77
CA LYS A 73 2.07 0.40 3.26
C LYS A 73 1.92 0.76 1.79
N LEU A 74 2.27 2.01 1.44
CA LEU A 74 2.27 2.47 0.06
C LEU A 74 3.30 1.69 -0.78
N SER A 75 2.88 1.25 -1.95
CA SER A 75 3.68 0.60 -2.97
C SER A 75 3.86 1.53 -4.16
N THR A 76 5.12 1.86 -4.47
CA THR A 76 5.44 2.60 -5.69
C THR A 76 5.23 1.70 -6.93
N PRO A 77 4.44 2.13 -7.92
CA PRO A 77 4.26 1.40 -9.17
C PRO A 77 5.60 1.15 -9.88
N ASN A 78 5.73 0.02 -10.57
CA ASN A 78 6.91 -0.37 -11.35
C ASN A 78 8.23 -0.51 -10.56
N LYS A 79 8.21 -0.36 -9.23
CA LYS A 79 9.40 -0.59 -8.39
C LYS A 79 9.73 -2.08 -8.37
N LYS A 80 10.85 -2.45 -8.98
CA LYS A 80 11.40 -3.82 -8.90
C LYS A 80 11.74 -4.12 -7.44
N ARG A 81 11.21 -5.22 -6.92
CA ARG A 81 11.48 -5.69 -5.55
C ARG A 81 12.34 -6.95 -5.64
N THR A 82 13.43 -6.99 -4.87
CA THR A 82 14.19 -8.21 -4.65
C THR A 82 13.31 -9.18 -3.86
N LYS A 83 12.87 -10.26 -4.52
CA LYS A 83 12.18 -11.35 -3.82
C LYS A 83 13.23 -12.13 -3.04
N VAL A 84 13.01 -12.31 -1.74
CA VAL A 84 13.80 -13.28 -0.96
C VAL A 84 13.54 -14.64 -1.58
N LYS A 85 14.60 -15.36 -1.97
CA LYS A 85 14.46 -16.71 -2.51
C LYS A 85 13.81 -17.59 -1.43
N PRO A 86 12.84 -18.45 -1.78
CA PRO A 86 12.29 -19.39 -0.81
C PRO A 86 13.42 -20.24 -0.23
N ILE A 87 13.36 -20.53 1.07
CA ILE A 87 14.30 -21.43 1.73
C ILE A 87 13.97 -22.84 1.25
N THR A 88 14.70 -23.30 0.23
CA THR A 88 14.49 -24.62 -0.39
C THR A 88 15.47 -25.68 0.11
N ASN A 89 16.62 -25.26 0.65
CA ASN A 89 17.61 -26.17 1.20
C ASN A 89 17.26 -26.45 2.67
N LEU A 90 16.41 -27.44 2.88
CA LEU A 90 16.28 -28.10 4.17
C LEU A 90 17.29 -29.26 4.16
N ASP A 91 18.28 -29.26 5.06
CA ASP A 91 19.31 -30.30 5.06
C ASP A 91 18.65 -31.69 5.20
N ASP A 92 19.12 -32.68 4.46
CA ASP A 92 18.55 -34.04 4.47
C ASP A 92 18.64 -34.72 5.85
N PHE A 93 19.55 -34.26 6.71
CA PHE A 93 19.67 -34.69 8.11
C PHE A 93 18.71 -33.97 9.08
N SER A 94 17.98 -32.97 8.59
CA SER A 94 16.97 -32.27 9.38
C SER A 94 15.73 -33.16 9.47
N PHE A 95 15.41 -33.61 10.68
CA PHE A 95 14.11 -34.21 11.03
C PHE A 95 12.91 -33.44 10.45
N ALA A 96 13.06 -32.15 10.14
CA ALA A 96 12.08 -31.29 9.49
C ALA A 96 11.60 -31.78 8.11
N LYS A 97 12.46 -32.30 7.22
CA LYS A 97 12.03 -32.70 5.86
C LYS A 97 11.07 -33.89 5.90
N ASP A 98 11.43 -34.89 6.70
CA ASP A 98 10.61 -36.08 6.90
C ASP A 98 9.36 -35.78 7.74
N ALA A 99 9.46 -34.91 8.75
CA ALA A 99 8.32 -34.45 9.53
C ALA A 99 7.30 -33.71 8.66
N ILE A 100 7.74 -32.78 7.81
CA ILE A 100 6.87 -32.06 6.86
C ILE A 100 6.20 -33.05 5.90
N ARG A 101 6.97 -33.99 5.33
CA ARG A 101 6.42 -35.00 4.42
C ARG A 101 5.36 -35.88 5.10
N ASN A 102 5.66 -36.38 6.30
CA ASN A 102 4.74 -37.21 7.08
C ASN A 102 3.49 -36.44 7.51
N HIS A 103 3.64 -35.16 7.85
CA HIS A 103 2.52 -34.29 8.19
C HIS A 103 1.57 -34.12 7.00
N ILE A 104 2.12 -33.82 5.81
CA ILE A 104 1.38 -33.72 4.54
C ILE A 104 0.68 -35.05 4.21
N TYR A 105 1.38 -36.19 4.30
CA TYR A 105 0.77 -37.50 4.05
C TYR A 105 -0.30 -37.86 5.09
N GLY A 106 -0.18 -37.38 6.32
CA GLY A 106 -1.24 -37.49 7.33
C GLY A 106 -2.55 -36.83 6.89
N TYR A 107 -2.48 -35.66 6.25
CA TYR A 107 -3.67 -34.98 5.70
C TYR A 107 -4.32 -35.78 4.56
N TYR A 108 -3.52 -36.30 3.62
CA TYR A 108 -4.02 -37.16 2.55
C TYR A 108 -4.72 -38.41 3.08
N ARG A 109 -4.14 -39.06 4.10
CA ARG A 109 -4.75 -40.24 4.75
C ARG A 109 -6.07 -39.91 5.44
N ARG A 110 -6.19 -38.70 6.01
CA ARG A 110 -7.41 -38.22 6.69
C ARG A 110 -8.44 -37.60 5.74
N LEU A 111 -8.15 -37.48 4.43
CA LEU A 111 -8.97 -36.75 3.46
C LEU A 111 -9.30 -35.32 3.90
N GLN A 112 -8.33 -34.66 4.54
CA GLN A 112 -8.46 -33.29 5.05
C GLN A 112 -7.50 -32.35 4.31
N LEU A 113 -7.89 -31.10 4.13
CA LEU A 113 -7.01 -30.07 3.59
C LEU A 113 -6.05 -29.58 4.68
N PRO A 114 -4.75 -29.38 4.37
CA PRO A 114 -3.85 -28.68 5.27
C PRO A 114 -4.35 -27.24 5.44
N THR A 115 -4.61 -26.84 6.68
CA THR A 115 -5.03 -25.49 7.07
C THR A 115 -3.86 -24.68 7.59
#